data_AF-A0A524NLQ9-F1
#
_entry.id   AF-A0A524NLQ9-F1
#
_cell.length_a   1.000
_cell.length_b   1.000
_cell.length_c   1.000
_cell.angle_alpha   90.00
_cell.angle_beta   90.00
_cell.angle_gamma   90.00
#
_symmetry.space_group_name_H-M   'P 1'
#
loop_
_entity.id
_entity.type
_entity.pdbx_description
1 polymer ?
#
loop_
_entity_poly.entity_id
_entity_poly.type
_entity_poly.pdbx_seq_one_letter_code
_entity_poly.pdbx_strand_id
1 'polypeptide(L)'
;MAFNGRGTNGDILQIVGSNPTFNPLDLTASGFVTGPGSSTDNAVVRWDGATGKIVQNSNAILTDSGNLTLTGDLFASDIAVSGTIFVPEGRLIPLTVQEADGSPVNSQTYNIIFPNASVLSSGNTVQVVFPTAASGLIFGPGSSTDNALVRWDGTAGVAIQNSNATLTDAGDLTLLGDASVERVLQPQTTITAPWQQVTDTQYMVFANTGADQIVLPSSPVVGQTHIVKDISGAAGTNNVTVLASGSTIDGGASAPLVNDYESLGFIWSGTAWSVI
;
A
#
# COMPACT_ATOMS: atom_id res chain seq x y z
N MET A 1 -53.85 -74.56 23.83
CA MET A 1 -54.46 -73.26 23.51
C MET A 1 -55.05 -73.38 22.12
N ALA A 2 -56.37 -73.24 21.97
CA ALA A 2 -57.03 -73.26 20.67
C ALA A 2 -57.20 -71.81 20.19
N PHE A 3 -56.77 -71.50 18.97
CA PHE A 3 -56.97 -70.19 18.36
C PHE A 3 -58.39 -70.12 17.79
N ASN A 4 -59.15 -69.09 18.15
CA ASN A 4 -60.48 -68.83 17.59
C ASN A 4 -60.35 -68.28 16.16
N GLY A 5 -60.19 -69.18 15.18
CA GLY A 5 -60.13 -68.83 13.77
C GLY A 5 -58.71 -68.59 13.21
N ARG A 6 -58.61 -68.44 11.89
CA ARG A 6 -57.38 -68.06 11.18
C ARG A 6 -57.40 -66.54 10.96
N GLY A 7 -56.34 -65.85 11.35
CA GLY A 7 -56.17 -64.42 11.05
C GLY A 7 -56.08 -64.15 9.55
N THR A 8 -56.41 -62.92 9.16
CA THR A 8 -56.23 -62.37 7.81
C THR A 8 -54.95 -61.53 7.74
N ASN A 9 -54.55 -61.14 6.52
CA ASN A 9 -53.34 -60.34 6.32
C ASN A 9 -53.53 -58.94 6.93
N GLY A 10 -52.70 -58.58 7.93
CA GLY A 10 -52.83 -57.34 8.69
C GLY A 10 -53.43 -57.51 10.10
N ASP A 11 -53.87 -58.70 10.50
CA ASP A 11 -54.26 -58.98 11.87
C ASP A 11 -53.02 -59.23 12.76
N ILE A 12 -53.04 -58.68 13.98
CA ILE A 12 -52.10 -59.03 15.04
C ILE A 12 -52.71 -60.03 16.01
N LEU A 13 -51.88 -60.94 16.53
CA LEU A 13 -52.25 -61.84 17.61
C LEU A 13 -52.15 -61.10 18.94
N GLN A 14 -53.29 -60.78 19.53
CA GLN A 14 -53.36 -60.11 20.83
C GLN A 14 -53.82 -61.12 21.90
N ILE A 15 -53.10 -61.18 23.02
CA ILE A 15 -53.53 -61.96 24.18
C ILE A 15 -54.35 -61.03 25.08
N VAL A 16 -55.68 -61.12 24.99
CA VAL A 16 -56.60 -60.40 25.88
C VAL A 16 -57.25 -61.42 26.82
N GLY A 17 -56.76 -61.50 28.07
CA GLY A 17 -57.19 -62.54 29.01
C GLY A 17 -56.61 -63.92 28.67
N SER A 18 -57.39 -64.98 28.88
CA SER A 18 -56.91 -66.38 28.81
C SER A 18 -56.82 -66.98 27.40
N ASN A 19 -57.38 -66.31 26.38
CA ASN A 19 -57.45 -66.83 25.01
C ASN A 19 -56.85 -65.83 24.02
N PRO A 20 -55.89 -66.25 23.16
CA PRO A 20 -55.35 -65.39 22.12
C PRO A 20 -56.38 -65.18 21.00
N THR A 21 -56.55 -63.94 20.57
CA THR A 21 -57.45 -63.55 19.47
C THR A 21 -56.69 -62.79 18.38
N PHE A 22 -57.05 -63.02 17.12
CA PHE A 22 -56.57 -62.20 16.01
C PHE A 22 -57.45 -60.95 15.91
N ASN A 23 -56.84 -59.77 16.03
CA ASN A 23 -57.52 -58.48 15.89
C ASN A 23 -56.88 -57.69 14.74
N PRO A 24 -57.63 -56.86 14.00
CA PRO A 24 -57.04 -55.94 13.04
C PRO A 24 -55.99 -55.06 13.71
N LEU A 25 -54.86 -54.86 13.06
CA LEU A 25 -53.85 -53.92 13.54
C LEU A 25 -54.40 -52.50 13.46
N ASP A 26 -54.80 -51.95 14.60
CA ASP A 26 -55.12 -50.53 14.71
C ASP A 26 -53.84 -49.69 14.74
N LEU A 27 -53.40 -49.27 13.56
CA LEU A 27 -52.26 -48.37 13.39
C LEU A 27 -52.53 -46.96 13.94
N THR A 28 -53.77 -46.65 14.32
CA THR A 28 -54.13 -45.40 15.00
C THR A 28 -54.09 -45.51 16.53
N ALA A 29 -53.88 -46.72 17.07
CA ALA A 29 -53.66 -46.92 18.50
C ALA A 29 -52.35 -46.26 18.96
N SER A 30 -52.36 -45.72 20.18
CA SER A 30 -51.37 -44.80 20.80
C SER A 30 -49.87 -45.17 20.76
N GLY A 31 -49.50 -46.34 20.22
CA GLY A 31 -48.12 -46.82 20.14
C GLY A 31 -47.42 -46.56 18.80
N PHE A 32 -48.14 -46.57 17.68
CA PHE A 32 -47.51 -46.72 16.36
C PHE A 32 -47.13 -45.40 15.70
N VAL A 33 -46.03 -45.42 14.95
CA VAL A 33 -45.68 -44.36 14.00
C VAL A 33 -46.20 -44.77 12.64
N THR A 34 -47.04 -43.94 12.03
CA THR A 34 -47.56 -44.15 10.68
C THR A 34 -46.84 -43.24 9.70
N GLY A 35 -46.54 -43.77 8.51
CA GLY A 35 -45.88 -43.04 7.43
C GLY A 35 -46.82 -42.65 6.30
N PRO A 36 -46.31 -41.92 5.30
CA PRO A 36 -47.08 -41.60 4.11
C PRO A 36 -47.37 -42.86 3.29
N GLY A 37 -48.36 -42.78 2.39
CA GLY A 37 -48.66 -43.88 1.46
C GLY A 37 -47.52 -44.21 0.49
N SER A 38 -46.56 -43.30 0.32
CA SER A 38 -45.30 -43.52 -0.39
C SER A 38 -44.21 -42.54 0.10
N SER A 39 -42.96 -42.92 -0.09
CA SER A 39 -41.79 -42.06 0.15
C SER A 39 -40.80 -42.14 -1.01
N THR A 40 -39.92 -41.15 -1.09
CA THR A 40 -38.77 -41.18 -2.01
C THR A 40 -37.64 -41.95 -1.33
N ASP A 41 -36.94 -42.78 -2.10
CA ASP A 41 -35.74 -43.46 -1.61
C ASP A 41 -34.69 -42.43 -1.17
N ASN A 42 -33.95 -42.72 -0.09
CA ASN A 42 -32.97 -41.83 0.53
C ASN A 42 -33.49 -40.48 1.06
N ALA A 43 -34.80 -40.26 1.10
CA ALA A 43 -35.36 -39.03 1.68
C ALA A 43 -35.26 -39.03 3.21
N VAL A 44 -34.91 -37.86 3.77
CA VAL A 44 -34.91 -37.65 5.22
C VAL A 44 -36.36 -37.63 5.73
N VAL A 45 -36.69 -38.49 6.70
CA VAL A 45 -38.02 -38.57 7.32
C VAL A 45 -38.26 -37.35 8.22
N ARG A 46 -39.46 -36.77 8.17
CA ARG A 46 -39.89 -35.65 9.04
C ARG A 46 -41.16 -36.00 9.79
N TRP A 47 -41.31 -35.47 11.01
CA TRP A 47 -42.59 -35.56 11.74
C TRP A 47 -43.65 -34.67 11.10
N ASP A 48 -44.89 -35.13 11.09
CA ASP A 48 -46.07 -34.38 10.68
C ASP A 48 -46.98 -34.11 11.87
N GLY A 49 -47.26 -32.82 12.08
CA GLY A 49 -47.98 -32.33 13.25
C GLY A 49 -47.23 -32.52 14.57
N ALA A 50 -47.97 -32.38 15.68
CA ALA A 50 -47.40 -32.33 17.03
C ALA A 50 -47.50 -33.65 17.81
N THR A 51 -48.12 -34.69 17.24
CA THR A 51 -48.40 -35.93 17.97
C THR A 51 -47.18 -36.82 18.15
N GLY A 52 -46.13 -36.63 17.35
CA GLY A 52 -44.97 -37.52 17.32
C GLY A 52 -45.30 -38.94 16.85
N LYS A 53 -46.39 -39.09 16.08
CA LYS A 53 -46.88 -40.40 15.58
C LYS A 53 -47.03 -40.46 14.07
N ILE A 54 -46.99 -39.33 13.38
CA ILE A 54 -47.13 -39.29 11.93
C ILE A 54 -45.81 -38.81 11.36
N VAL A 55 -45.26 -39.53 10.40
CA VAL A 55 -44.08 -39.09 9.63
C VAL A 55 -44.46 -38.85 8.17
N GLN A 56 -43.64 -38.06 7.48
CA GLN A 56 -43.87 -37.62 6.11
C GLN A 56 -42.56 -37.57 5.30
N ASN A 57 -42.71 -37.68 3.98
CA ASN A 57 -41.61 -37.56 3.03
C ASN A 57 -41.02 -36.14 3.04
N SER A 58 -39.76 -36.00 2.63
CA SER A 58 -39.13 -34.70 2.41
C SER A 58 -38.44 -34.64 1.05
N ASN A 59 -38.01 -33.45 0.66
CA ASN A 59 -37.18 -33.24 -0.52
C ASN A 59 -35.67 -33.28 -0.20
N ALA A 60 -35.30 -33.46 1.08
CA ALA A 60 -33.91 -33.60 1.48
C ALA A 60 -33.46 -35.04 1.24
N ILE A 61 -32.36 -35.23 0.50
CA ILE A 61 -31.85 -36.54 0.14
C ILE A 61 -30.52 -36.77 0.85
N LEU A 62 -30.42 -37.82 1.66
CA LEU A 62 -29.16 -38.31 2.22
C LEU A 62 -28.82 -39.61 1.53
N THR A 63 -27.85 -39.58 0.62
CA THR A 63 -27.48 -40.77 -0.14
C THR A 63 -26.79 -41.82 0.73
N ASP A 64 -26.76 -43.06 0.27
CA ASP A 64 -25.99 -44.15 0.92
C ASP A 64 -24.49 -43.85 1.04
N SER A 65 -23.96 -42.94 0.21
CA SER A 65 -22.58 -42.44 0.30
C SER A 65 -22.39 -41.33 1.35
N GLY A 66 -23.44 -40.91 2.07
CA GLY A 66 -23.38 -39.87 3.09
C GLY A 66 -23.51 -38.43 2.59
N ASN A 67 -23.91 -38.22 1.33
CA ASN A 67 -24.08 -36.88 0.78
C ASN A 67 -25.49 -36.36 1.06
N LEU A 68 -25.59 -35.22 1.75
CA LEU A 68 -26.86 -34.53 1.97
C LEU A 68 -27.11 -33.49 0.87
N THR A 69 -28.26 -33.60 0.20
CA THR A 69 -28.76 -32.60 -0.75
C THR A 69 -30.02 -31.96 -0.18
N LEU A 70 -30.02 -30.63 -0.11
CA LEU A 70 -31.17 -29.82 0.30
C LEU A 70 -31.65 -28.98 -0.88
N THR A 71 -32.96 -28.89 -1.08
CA THR A 71 -33.54 -28.01 -2.12
C THR A 71 -33.55 -26.53 -1.71
N GLY A 72 -33.46 -26.25 -0.40
CA GLY A 72 -33.41 -24.90 0.17
C GLY A 72 -32.06 -24.58 0.83
N ASP A 73 -32.03 -23.48 1.56
CA ASP A 73 -30.85 -23.02 2.29
C ASP A 73 -30.56 -23.89 3.53
N LEU A 74 -29.29 -23.98 3.89
CA LEU A 74 -28.85 -24.56 5.16
C LEU A 74 -28.65 -23.44 6.19
N PHE A 75 -29.49 -23.41 7.23
CA PHE A 75 -29.30 -22.52 8.38
C PHE A 75 -28.59 -23.29 9.50
N ALA A 76 -27.31 -23.00 9.72
CA ALA A 76 -26.51 -23.59 10.80
C ALA A 76 -25.69 -22.49 11.49
N SER A 77 -25.48 -22.61 12.81
CA SER A 77 -24.65 -21.66 13.56
C SER A 77 -23.19 -21.72 13.14
N ASP A 78 -22.71 -22.95 12.87
CA ASP A 78 -21.35 -23.22 12.42
C ASP A 78 -21.38 -24.32 11.35
N ILE A 79 -20.58 -24.16 10.29
CA ILE A 79 -20.36 -25.18 9.26
C ILE A 79 -18.86 -25.36 9.10
N ALA A 80 -18.35 -26.52 9.52
CA ALA A 80 -16.95 -26.91 9.27
C ALA A 80 -16.86 -27.70 7.96
N VAL A 81 -16.10 -27.19 6.98
CA VAL A 81 -15.89 -27.84 5.68
C VAL A 81 -14.42 -28.25 5.56
N SER A 82 -14.14 -29.56 5.51
CA SER A 82 -12.78 -30.11 5.35
C SER A 82 -12.27 -30.08 3.88
N GLY A 83 -12.97 -29.35 3.01
CA GLY A 83 -12.75 -29.32 1.56
C GLY A 83 -13.17 -27.97 0.97
N THR A 84 -13.57 -27.97 -0.31
CA THR A 84 -13.97 -26.74 -1.01
C THR A 84 -15.46 -26.48 -0.88
N ILE A 85 -15.83 -25.20 -0.73
CA ILE A 85 -17.20 -24.74 -0.93
C ILE A 85 -17.34 -24.38 -2.41
N PHE A 86 -18.23 -25.09 -3.12
CA PHE A 86 -18.53 -24.83 -4.52
C PHE A 86 -19.84 -24.05 -4.65
N VAL A 87 -19.80 -22.90 -5.33
CA VAL A 87 -21.00 -22.13 -5.71
C VAL A 87 -21.24 -22.37 -7.20
N PRO A 88 -22.34 -23.05 -7.60
CA PRO A 88 -22.62 -23.33 -9.00
C PRO A 88 -22.80 -22.04 -9.82
N GLU A 89 -22.31 -22.05 -11.06
CA GLU A 89 -22.55 -20.96 -12.01
C GLU A 89 -24.06 -20.69 -12.17
N GLY A 90 -24.46 -19.42 -12.09
CA GLY A 90 -25.86 -19.00 -12.29
C GLY A 90 -26.72 -18.88 -11.02
N ARG A 91 -26.21 -19.20 -9.82
CA ARG A 91 -26.91 -18.95 -8.55
C ARG A 91 -26.30 -17.74 -7.83
N LEU A 92 -27.02 -16.62 -7.80
CA LEU A 92 -26.63 -15.37 -7.12
C LEU A 92 -26.77 -15.48 -5.60
N ILE A 93 -25.95 -16.30 -4.94
CA ILE A 93 -25.82 -16.27 -3.47
C ILE A 93 -24.44 -15.68 -3.17
N PRO A 94 -24.34 -14.45 -2.67
CA PRO A 94 -23.06 -13.87 -2.29
C PRO A 94 -22.48 -14.67 -1.11
N LEU A 95 -21.22 -15.10 -1.23
CA LEU A 95 -20.47 -15.54 -0.06
C LEU A 95 -20.24 -14.30 0.81
N THR A 96 -20.94 -14.21 1.94
CA THR A 96 -20.78 -13.12 2.90
C THR A 96 -19.78 -13.55 3.97
N VAL A 97 -18.64 -12.86 4.03
CA VAL A 97 -17.71 -12.95 5.17
C VAL A 97 -18.11 -11.83 6.12
N GLN A 98 -18.59 -12.18 7.32
CA GLN A 98 -18.95 -11.22 8.35
C GLN A 98 -17.79 -11.08 9.35
N GLU A 99 -17.29 -9.86 9.52
CA GLU A 99 -16.35 -9.51 10.58
C GLU A 99 -17.02 -9.69 11.96
N ALA A 100 -16.24 -10.05 12.98
CA ALA A 100 -16.73 -10.33 14.33
C ALA A 100 -17.42 -9.12 15.02
N ASP A 101 -17.25 -7.90 14.48
CA ASP A 101 -17.88 -6.68 14.97
C ASP A 101 -19.29 -6.41 14.41
N GLY A 102 -19.77 -7.29 13.52
CA GLY A 102 -21.16 -7.28 13.04
C GLY A 102 -21.51 -6.20 12.02
N SER A 103 -20.55 -5.45 11.47
CA SER A 103 -20.83 -4.35 10.51
C SER A 103 -20.01 -4.43 9.22
N PRO A 104 -20.30 -5.36 8.29
CA PRO A 104 -19.66 -5.37 6.97
C PRO A 104 -20.20 -4.21 6.12
N VAL A 105 -19.36 -3.20 5.83
CA VAL A 105 -19.83 -1.96 5.20
C VAL A 105 -20.14 -2.12 3.70
N ASN A 106 -19.64 -3.14 3.00
CA ASN A 106 -19.84 -3.26 1.55
C ASN A 106 -20.20 -4.69 1.12
N SER A 107 -21.50 -4.92 0.93
CA SER A 107 -22.08 -6.10 0.30
C SER A 107 -21.81 -6.08 -1.22
N GLN A 108 -20.83 -6.87 -1.70
CA GLN A 108 -20.77 -7.56 -3.02
C GLN A 108 -19.37 -8.14 -3.35
N THR A 109 -18.81 -9.00 -2.48
CA THR A 109 -17.54 -9.68 -2.77
C THR A 109 -17.82 -11.01 -3.48
N TYR A 110 -17.65 -11.04 -4.80
CA TYR A 110 -17.97 -12.21 -5.63
C TYR A 110 -16.90 -13.30 -5.65
N ASN A 111 -15.71 -13.10 -5.07
CA ASN A 111 -14.65 -14.11 -4.94
C ASN A 111 -13.55 -13.59 -4.00
N ILE A 112 -13.10 -14.38 -3.02
CA ILE A 112 -11.79 -14.18 -2.38
C ILE A 112 -10.84 -15.19 -3.02
N ILE A 113 -10.33 -14.87 -4.20
CA ILE A 113 -9.31 -15.67 -4.89
C ILE A 113 -7.99 -14.92 -4.77
N PHE A 114 -7.01 -15.56 -4.14
CA PHE A 114 -5.62 -15.13 -4.13
C PHE A 114 -4.81 -16.07 -5.04
N PRO A 115 -4.77 -15.86 -6.37
CA PRO A 115 -4.20 -16.83 -7.31
C PRO A 115 -2.70 -17.09 -7.07
N ASN A 116 -2.02 -16.14 -6.42
CA ASN A 116 -0.65 -16.23 -5.93
C ASN A 116 -0.57 -15.48 -4.59
N ALA A 117 -1.42 -15.80 -3.61
CA ALA A 117 -1.28 -15.33 -2.23
C ALA A 117 -1.83 -16.35 -1.24
N SER A 118 -1.16 -16.53 -0.10
CA SER A 118 -1.71 -17.24 1.06
C SER A 118 -2.21 -16.23 2.07
N VAL A 119 -3.37 -16.49 2.67
CA VAL A 119 -3.80 -15.76 3.86
C VAL A 119 -3.18 -16.45 5.06
N LEU A 120 -2.26 -15.79 5.74
CA LEU A 120 -1.75 -16.22 7.04
C LEU A 120 -2.48 -15.40 8.12
N SER A 121 -3.20 -16.06 9.01
CA SER A 121 -3.60 -15.46 10.27
C SER A 121 -2.51 -15.74 11.30
N SER A 122 -1.97 -14.69 11.93
CA SER A 122 -1.15 -14.81 13.14
C SER A 122 -1.74 -13.88 14.20
N GLY A 123 -2.23 -14.47 15.29
CA GLY A 123 -2.95 -13.73 16.33
C GLY A 123 -4.19 -13.02 15.78
N ASN A 124 -4.31 -11.72 16.07
CA ASN A 124 -5.46 -10.86 15.71
C ASN A 124 -5.28 -10.11 14.38
N THR A 125 -4.29 -10.49 13.56
CA THR A 125 -4.02 -9.85 12.27
C THR A 125 -4.13 -10.84 11.13
N VAL A 126 -4.87 -10.46 10.09
CA VAL A 126 -4.99 -11.18 8.82
C VAL A 126 -3.99 -10.60 7.84
N GLN A 127 -2.99 -11.39 7.44
CA GLN A 127 -1.97 -10.98 6.49
C GLN A 127 -2.19 -11.69 5.15
N VAL A 128 -2.33 -10.91 4.07
CA VAL A 128 -2.29 -11.43 2.69
C VAL A 128 -0.82 -11.51 2.26
N VAL A 129 -0.31 -12.73 2.13
CA VAL A 129 1.09 -13.02 1.79
C VAL A 129 1.18 -13.41 0.31
N PHE A 130 1.78 -12.57 -0.52
CA PHE A 130 2.09 -12.92 -1.92
C PHE A 130 3.40 -13.75 -1.96
N PRO A 131 3.47 -14.98 -2.52
CA PRO A 131 4.60 -15.89 -2.42
C PRO A 131 5.79 -15.50 -3.29
N THR A 132 5.63 -14.53 -4.20
CA THR A 132 6.72 -14.03 -5.03
C THR A 132 6.49 -12.55 -5.35
N ALA A 133 7.59 -11.80 -5.42
CA ALA A 133 7.60 -10.37 -5.71
C ALA A 133 6.92 -10.11 -7.06
N ALA A 134 5.63 -9.76 -7.03
CA ALA A 134 4.97 -9.18 -8.17
C ALA A 134 5.61 -7.80 -8.42
N SER A 135 5.98 -7.53 -9.67
CA SER A 135 6.41 -6.21 -10.10
C SER A 135 5.37 -5.17 -9.67
N GLY A 136 5.74 -4.23 -8.80
CA GLY A 136 4.87 -3.14 -8.36
C GLY A 136 4.56 -3.09 -6.86
N LEU A 137 4.96 -4.08 -6.06
CA LEU A 137 4.93 -3.96 -4.60
C LEU A 137 6.26 -3.40 -4.07
N ILE A 138 6.16 -2.40 -3.18
CA ILE A 138 7.30 -1.84 -2.45
C ILE A 138 7.34 -2.49 -1.06
N PHE A 139 8.45 -3.13 -0.72
CA PHE A 139 8.71 -3.69 0.60
C PHE A 139 9.44 -2.66 1.46
N GLY A 140 8.80 -2.26 2.56
CA GLY A 140 9.37 -1.40 3.59
C GLY A 140 10.49 -2.09 4.37
N PRO A 141 11.39 -1.32 5.02
CA PRO A 141 12.26 -1.88 6.04
C PRO A 141 11.41 -2.43 7.21
N GLY A 142 11.94 -3.41 7.96
CA GLY A 142 11.26 -3.94 9.16
C GLY A 142 11.00 -2.89 10.26
N SER A 143 11.66 -1.74 10.18
CA SER A 143 11.41 -0.53 10.98
C SER A 143 11.93 0.70 10.24
N SER A 144 11.26 1.84 10.40
CA SER A 144 11.74 3.15 9.94
C SER A 144 11.77 4.15 11.10
N THR A 145 12.60 5.18 10.97
CA THR A 145 12.55 6.34 11.88
C THR A 145 11.45 7.27 11.39
N ASP A 146 10.75 7.93 12.32
CA ASP A 146 9.79 8.98 11.97
C ASP A 146 10.48 10.10 11.17
N ASN A 147 9.78 10.65 10.18
CA ASN A 147 10.27 11.70 9.29
C ASN A 147 11.52 11.36 8.45
N ALA A 148 11.94 10.10 8.40
CA ALA A 148 13.09 9.69 7.59
C ALA A 148 12.78 9.70 6.08
N LEU A 149 13.73 10.17 5.29
CA LEU A 149 13.64 10.11 3.83
C LEU A 149 13.81 8.67 3.34
N VAL A 150 12.87 8.18 2.53
CA VAL A 150 12.92 6.82 1.98
C VAL A 150 13.99 6.71 0.89
N ARG A 151 14.75 5.61 0.89
CA ARG A 151 15.73 5.31 -0.17
C ARG A 151 15.51 3.93 -0.77
N TRP A 152 15.85 3.76 -2.05
CA TRP A 152 15.88 2.43 -2.68
C TRP A 152 17.04 1.60 -2.13
N ASP A 153 16.80 0.30 -1.99
CA ASP A 153 17.81 -0.68 -1.63
C ASP A 153 17.92 -1.78 -2.69
N GLY A 154 19.16 -2.11 -3.06
CA GLY A 154 19.47 -3.03 -4.14
C GLY A 154 19.03 -2.57 -5.53
N THR A 155 18.98 -3.52 -6.47
CA THR A 155 18.73 -3.28 -7.91
C THR A 155 17.36 -3.77 -8.38
N ALA A 156 16.60 -4.42 -7.51
CA ALA A 156 15.34 -5.07 -7.87
C ALA A 156 14.16 -4.10 -8.01
N GLY A 157 14.32 -2.82 -7.61
CA GLY A 157 13.29 -1.78 -7.74
C GLY A 157 12.05 -1.97 -6.84
N VAL A 158 12.14 -2.86 -5.85
CA VAL A 158 11.03 -3.21 -4.95
C VAL A 158 11.37 -3.06 -3.48
N ALA A 159 12.64 -2.93 -3.11
CA ALA A 159 13.04 -2.79 -1.71
C ALA A 159 13.38 -1.33 -1.40
N ILE A 160 12.85 -0.82 -0.29
CA ILE A 160 13.21 0.48 0.27
C ILE A 160 13.85 0.31 1.66
N GLN A 161 14.64 1.28 2.06
CA GLN A 161 15.37 1.30 3.33
C GLN A 161 15.18 2.63 4.07
N ASN A 162 15.34 2.56 5.39
CA ASN A 162 15.41 3.74 6.24
C ASN A 162 16.66 4.58 5.90
N SER A 163 16.61 5.88 6.18
CA SER A 163 17.78 6.73 6.08
C SER A 163 18.01 7.52 7.37
N ASN A 164 19.21 8.07 7.49
CA ASN A 164 19.57 8.98 8.57
C ASN A 164 19.23 10.44 8.23
N ALA A 165 18.69 10.69 7.04
CA ALA A 165 18.21 12.01 6.62
C ALA A 165 16.74 12.15 7.04
N THR A 166 16.38 13.28 7.64
CA THR A 166 15.01 13.54 8.10
C THR A 166 14.46 14.82 7.50
N LEU A 167 13.18 14.84 7.13
CA LEU A 167 12.43 16.04 6.75
C LEU A 167 11.29 16.23 7.74
N THR A 168 11.37 17.26 8.57
CA THR A 168 10.34 17.50 9.60
C THR A 168 9.02 17.95 8.95
N ASP A 169 7.91 17.83 9.68
CA ASP A 169 6.61 18.36 9.26
C ASP A 169 6.60 19.88 9.06
N ALA A 170 7.58 20.60 9.64
CA ALA A 170 7.77 22.03 9.43
C ALA A 170 8.55 22.36 8.13
N GLY A 171 9.04 21.34 7.42
CA GLY A 171 9.81 21.48 6.18
C GLY A 171 11.33 21.55 6.35
N ASP A 172 11.85 21.23 7.54
CA ASP A 172 13.29 21.29 7.80
C ASP A 172 13.99 19.98 7.38
N LEU A 173 14.89 20.06 6.41
CA LEU A 173 15.73 18.92 5.99
C LEU A 173 17.01 18.85 6.82
N THR A 174 17.20 17.74 7.53
CA THR A 174 18.45 17.40 8.23
C THR A 174 19.16 16.27 7.51
N LEU A 175 20.40 16.51 7.09
CA LEU A 175 21.28 15.50 6.50
C LEU A 175 22.43 15.24 7.48
N LEU A 176 22.59 13.99 7.93
CA LEU A 176 23.72 13.60 8.76
C LEU A 176 24.90 13.22 7.86
N GLY A 177 25.73 14.21 7.54
CA GLY A 177 26.93 14.09 6.70
C GLY A 177 27.30 15.41 6.02
N ASP A 178 28.44 15.45 5.31
CA ASP A 178 28.70 16.53 4.37
C ASP A 178 27.70 16.35 3.23
N ALA A 179 26.67 17.19 3.20
CA ALA A 179 25.89 17.32 1.99
C ALA A 179 26.89 17.81 0.96
N SER A 180 27.28 16.95 0.02
CA SER A 180 27.78 17.42 -1.25
C SER A 180 26.60 18.09 -1.96
N VAL A 181 26.13 19.21 -1.41
CA VAL A 181 25.78 20.36 -2.24
C VAL A 181 27.04 20.48 -3.07
N GLU A 182 26.96 20.04 -4.33
CA GLU A 182 28.00 20.29 -5.29
C GLU A 182 28.42 21.72 -5.04
N ARG A 183 29.58 21.91 -4.40
CA ARG A 183 30.09 23.22 -4.05
C ARG A 183 30.08 23.92 -5.38
N VAL A 184 29.12 24.81 -5.61
CA VAL A 184 28.88 25.42 -6.93
C VAL A 184 30.25 25.86 -7.37
N LEU A 185 30.84 25.17 -8.35
CA LEU A 185 32.16 25.52 -8.83
C LEU A 185 31.90 26.84 -9.52
N GLN A 186 32.14 27.93 -8.80
CA GLN A 186 31.68 29.22 -9.27
C GLN A 186 32.46 29.54 -10.55
N PRO A 187 31.79 29.91 -11.65
CA PRO A 187 32.43 30.09 -12.93
C PRO A 187 33.63 31.04 -12.85
N GLN A 188 34.78 30.53 -13.27
CA GLN A 188 36.01 31.31 -13.43
C GLN A 188 36.13 31.73 -14.89
N THR A 189 36.55 32.96 -15.14
CA THR A 189 36.88 33.41 -16.50
C THR A 189 38.21 34.13 -16.52
N THR A 190 39.06 33.75 -17.46
CA THR A 190 40.30 34.47 -17.74
C THR A 190 40.05 35.48 -18.85
N ILE A 191 40.34 36.73 -18.55
CA ILE A 191 40.28 37.83 -19.49
C ILE A 191 41.50 37.72 -20.42
N THR A 192 41.25 37.72 -21.72
CA THR A 192 42.28 37.68 -22.76
C THR A 192 42.29 38.94 -23.64
N ALA A 193 41.39 39.89 -23.36
CA ALA A 193 41.24 41.15 -24.08
C ALA A 193 41.21 42.33 -23.09
N PRO A 194 41.72 43.51 -23.46
CA PRO A 194 41.85 44.65 -22.57
C PRO A 194 40.51 45.24 -22.09
N TRP A 195 39.38 44.78 -22.61
CA TRP A 195 38.05 45.16 -22.16
C TRP A 195 37.13 43.94 -22.09
N GLN A 196 36.53 43.71 -20.91
CA GLN A 196 35.51 42.66 -20.75
C GLN A 196 34.42 43.09 -19.77
N GLN A 197 33.17 42.91 -20.18
CA GLN A 197 32.03 42.97 -19.29
C GLN A 197 31.91 41.65 -18.52
N VAL A 198 31.85 41.76 -17.19
CA VAL A 198 31.60 40.63 -16.30
C VAL A 198 30.12 40.26 -16.36
N THR A 199 29.83 38.97 -16.54
CA THR A 199 28.46 38.44 -16.55
C THR A 199 27.98 38.17 -15.14
N ASP A 200 26.67 38.07 -14.97
CA ASP A 200 26.05 37.82 -13.67
C ASP A 200 26.42 36.47 -13.04
N THR A 201 26.81 35.51 -13.87
CA THR A 201 27.21 34.14 -13.48
C THR A 201 28.68 34.00 -13.11
N GLN A 202 29.54 34.96 -13.46
CA GLN A 202 30.95 34.89 -13.11
C GLN A 202 31.13 35.21 -11.63
N TYR A 203 32.03 34.50 -10.96
CA TYR A 203 32.41 34.83 -9.59
C TYR A 203 33.86 35.23 -9.49
N MET A 204 34.73 34.57 -10.27
CA MET A 204 36.16 34.81 -10.27
C MET A 204 36.61 35.24 -11.67
N VAL A 205 37.22 36.41 -11.75
CA VAL A 205 37.66 37.04 -13.00
C VAL A 205 39.17 37.23 -12.93
N PHE A 206 39.89 36.60 -13.84
CA PHE A 206 41.35 36.61 -13.91
C PHE A 206 41.83 37.61 -14.95
N ALA A 207 42.49 38.66 -14.50
CA ALA A 207 43.17 39.63 -15.35
C ALA A 207 44.55 39.07 -15.73
N ASN A 208 44.78 38.83 -17.03
CA ASN A 208 45.93 38.08 -17.53
C ASN A 208 46.88 38.93 -18.41
N THR A 209 46.57 40.20 -18.64
CA THR A 209 47.33 41.03 -19.59
C THR A 209 47.91 42.30 -18.97
N GLY A 210 47.36 42.79 -17.85
CA GLY A 210 47.71 44.09 -17.29
C GLY A 210 47.11 45.24 -18.14
N ALA A 211 46.81 46.39 -17.52
CA ALA A 211 45.97 47.45 -18.11
C ALA A 211 44.55 47.02 -18.52
N ASP A 212 44.03 45.94 -17.93
CA ASP A 212 42.70 45.41 -18.24
C ASP A 212 41.59 46.32 -17.69
N GLN A 213 40.54 46.55 -18.48
CA GLN A 213 39.31 47.21 -18.05
C GLN A 213 38.20 46.17 -17.86
N ILE A 214 37.79 45.99 -16.61
CA ILE A 214 36.85 44.95 -16.20
C ILE A 214 35.58 45.64 -15.74
N VAL A 215 34.49 45.50 -16.49
CA VAL A 215 33.25 46.22 -16.20
C VAL A 215 32.31 45.32 -15.41
N LEU A 216 31.96 45.71 -14.19
CA LEU A 216 30.99 44.99 -13.35
C LEU A 216 29.58 45.03 -13.99
N PRO A 217 28.71 44.04 -13.68
CA PRO A 217 27.36 44.00 -14.25
C PRO A 217 26.56 45.30 -14.03
N SER A 218 25.76 45.68 -15.02
CA SER A 218 24.88 46.88 -14.98
C SER A 218 23.51 46.62 -14.35
N SER A 219 23.17 45.36 -14.06
CA SER A 219 21.91 44.97 -13.39
C SER A 219 22.14 43.85 -12.37
N PRO A 220 22.97 44.09 -11.34
CA PRO A 220 23.28 43.07 -10.33
C PRO A 220 22.13 42.84 -9.34
N VAL A 221 22.14 41.65 -8.71
CA VAL A 221 21.21 41.30 -7.62
C VAL A 221 21.86 41.53 -6.27
N VAL A 222 21.06 41.88 -5.25
CA VAL A 222 21.57 42.13 -3.88
C VAL A 222 22.35 40.92 -3.38
N GLY A 223 23.56 41.17 -2.88
CA GLY A 223 24.47 40.13 -2.39
C GLY A 223 25.31 39.46 -3.49
N GLN A 224 25.19 39.87 -4.76
CA GLN A 224 26.06 39.38 -5.82
C GLN A 224 27.51 39.76 -5.55
N THR A 225 28.42 38.80 -5.70
CA THR A 225 29.85 38.98 -5.46
C THR A 225 30.69 38.61 -6.67
N HIS A 226 31.70 39.43 -6.95
CA HIS A 226 32.73 39.19 -7.96
C HIS A 226 34.11 39.37 -7.33
N ILE A 227 35.06 38.52 -7.66
CA ILE A 227 36.46 38.65 -7.27
C ILE A 227 37.28 38.86 -8.54
N VAL A 228 37.99 39.98 -8.61
CA VAL A 228 38.96 40.24 -9.66
C VAL A 228 40.34 39.97 -9.13
N LYS A 229 41.11 39.16 -9.85
CA LYS A 229 42.47 38.77 -9.49
C LYS A 229 43.42 39.08 -10.63
N ASP A 230 44.48 39.83 -10.35
CA ASP A 230 45.63 39.87 -11.24
C ASP A 230 46.37 38.53 -11.15
N ILE A 231 46.41 37.81 -12.26
CA ILE A 231 47.20 36.58 -12.40
C ILE A 231 48.45 36.80 -13.25
N SER A 232 48.50 37.91 -13.97
CA SER A 232 49.64 38.28 -14.82
C SER A 232 50.83 38.77 -14.00
N GLY A 233 50.57 39.38 -12.84
CA GLY A 233 51.60 40.05 -12.05
C GLY A 233 52.08 41.35 -12.69
N ALA A 234 51.22 42.01 -13.47
CA ALA A 234 51.55 43.22 -14.21
C ALA A 234 50.81 44.46 -13.69
N ALA A 235 49.91 44.31 -12.71
CA ALA A 235 49.07 45.39 -12.20
C ALA A 235 49.86 46.54 -11.56
N GLY A 236 51.05 46.28 -11.01
CA GLY A 236 51.94 47.31 -10.46
C GLY A 236 52.61 48.20 -11.51
N THR A 237 52.69 47.75 -12.75
CA THR A 237 53.18 48.56 -13.89
C THR A 237 52.04 49.12 -14.71
N ASN A 238 51.01 48.31 -14.93
CA ASN A 238 49.84 48.60 -15.75
C ASN A 238 48.59 48.17 -14.99
N ASN A 239 48.00 49.09 -14.22
CA ASN A 239 46.89 48.83 -13.33
C ASN A 239 45.71 48.13 -14.03
N VAL A 240 45.18 47.07 -13.42
CA VAL A 240 43.89 46.49 -13.83
C VAL A 240 42.80 47.36 -13.22
N THR A 241 41.92 47.91 -14.05
CA THR A 241 40.87 48.83 -13.60
C THR A 241 39.50 48.16 -13.65
N VAL A 242 38.88 48.02 -12.48
CA VAL A 242 37.49 47.56 -12.38
C VAL A 242 36.56 48.76 -12.46
N LEU A 243 35.57 48.73 -13.35
CA LEU A 243 34.65 49.83 -13.65
C LEU A 243 33.24 49.47 -13.18
N ALA A 244 32.55 50.44 -12.60
CA ALA A 244 31.12 50.34 -12.33
C ALA A 244 30.33 50.75 -13.59
N SER A 245 29.40 49.90 -14.05
CA SER A 245 28.47 50.27 -15.12
C SER A 245 27.14 50.74 -14.53
N GLY A 246 26.77 52.00 -14.76
CA GLY A 246 25.51 52.58 -14.27
C GLY A 246 25.39 52.66 -12.73
N SER A 247 26.50 52.53 -11.99
CA SER A 247 26.57 52.55 -10.53
C SER A 247 27.92 53.09 -10.04
N THR A 248 28.26 52.88 -8.77
CA THR A 248 29.55 53.26 -8.18
C THR A 248 30.20 52.06 -7.47
N ILE A 249 31.51 52.12 -7.27
CA ILE A 249 32.30 51.25 -6.38
C ILE A 249 32.83 52.11 -5.24
N ASP A 250 32.34 51.91 -4.01
CA ASP A 250 32.66 52.73 -2.84
C ASP A 250 32.59 54.25 -3.11
N GLY A 251 31.56 54.67 -3.85
CA GLY A 251 31.33 56.07 -4.24
C GLY A 251 32.16 56.56 -5.43
N GLY A 252 33.13 55.78 -5.91
CA GLY A 252 33.91 56.05 -7.12
C GLY A 252 33.33 55.40 -8.37
N ALA A 253 33.80 55.80 -9.56
CA ALA A 253 33.43 55.17 -10.83
C ALA A 253 34.21 53.87 -11.13
N SER A 254 35.34 53.68 -10.44
CA SER A 254 36.25 52.54 -10.64
C SER A 254 37.03 52.21 -9.39
N ALA A 255 37.57 50.99 -9.35
CA ALA A 255 38.54 50.52 -8.37
C ALA A 255 39.73 49.86 -9.09
N PRO A 256 40.95 50.42 -8.99
CA PRO A 256 42.13 49.84 -9.61
C PRO A 256 42.77 48.78 -8.69
N LEU A 257 43.27 47.71 -9.30
CA LEU A 257 44.32 46.86 -8.75
C LEU A 257 45.66 47.49 -9.19
N VAL A 258 46.49 47.85 -8.22
CA VAL A 258 47.72 48.62 -8.38
C VAL A 258 48.96 47.88 -7.89
N ASN A 259 48.79 46.70 -7.28
CA ASN A 259 49.90 45.84 -6.88
C ASN A 259 49.92 44.56 -7.72
N ASP A 260 51.11 44.08 -8.06
CA ASP A 260 51.26 42.80 -8.76
C ASP A 260 50.61 41.68 -7.95
N TYR A 261 49.81 40.85 -8.61
CA TYR A 261 49.04 39.76 -8.01
C TYR A 261 48.01 40.21 -6.96
N GLU A 262 47.55 41.46 -7.01
CA GLU A 262 46.46 41.92 -6.15
C GLU A 262 45.13 41.22 -6.47
N SER A 263 44.25 41.16 -5.47
CA SER A 263 42.88 40.68 -5.61
C SER A 263 41.93 41.63 -4.89
N LEU A 264 40.83 41.99 -5.53
CA LEU A 264 39.74 42.76 -4.90
C LEU A 264 38.42 41.98 -5.02
N GLY A 265 37.69 41.87 -3.91
CA GLY A 265 36.31 41.39 -3.90
C GLY A 265 35.35 42.57 -4.04
N PHE A 266 34.23 42.35 -4.73
CA PHE A 266 33.19 43.34 -4.96
C PHE A 266 31.84 42.73 -4.57
N ILE A 267 31.06 43.41 -3.74
CA ILE A 267 29.71 42.98 -3.37
C ILE A 267 28.68 44.06 -3.68
N TRP A 268 27.56 43.66 -4.30
CA TRP A 268 26.46 44.56 -4.58
C TRP A 268 25.53 44.70 -3.37
N SER A 269 25.36 45.93 -2.89
CA SER A 269 24.50 46.27 -1.74
C SER A 269 23.02 46.47 -2.11
N GLY A 270 22.69 46.51 -3.40
CA GLY A 270 21.39 46.97 -3.90
C GLY A 270 21.44 48.36 -4.54
N THR A 271 22.46 49.17 -4.25
CA THR A 271 22.59 50.55 -4.77
C THR A 271 23.99 50.90 -5.30
N ALA A 272 25.02 50.29 -4.73
CA ALA A 272 26.40 50.43 -5.17
C ALA A 272 27.18 49.14 -4.91
N TRP A 273 28.31 49.00 -5.62
CA TRP A 273 29.32 48.00 -5.33
C TRP A 273 30.20 48.48 -4.17
N SER A 274 30.63 47.56 -3.31
CA SER A 274 31.64 47.82 -2.29
C SER A 274 32.79 46.86 -2.40
N VAL A 275 34.01 47.36 -2.15
CA VAL A 275 35.21 46.55 -2.08
C VAL A 275 35.25 45.83 -0.73
N ILE A 276 35.54 44.52 -0.74
CA ILE A 276 35.62 43.64 0.43
C ILE A 276 36.88 42.78 0.45
#